data_AF-A0A7X8X596-F1
#
_entry.id   AF-A0A7X8X596-F1
#
_cell.length_a   1.000
_cell.length_b   1.000
_cell.length_c   1.000
_cell.angle_alpha   90.00
_cell.angle_beta   90.00
_cell.angle_gamma   90.00
#
_symmetry.space_group_name_H-M   'P 1'
#
loop_
_entity.id
_entity.type
_entity.pdbx_description
1 polymer ?
#
loop_
_entity_poly.entity_id
_entity_poly.type
_entity_poly.pdbx_seq_one_letter_code
_entity_poly.pdbx_strand_id
1 'polypeptide(L)'
;MGQVQGYVDKNNFNLDNISGRLKTLGYEIKGQNFIKNGQIESVLNELVPLVEEQGVNVFEDLYLEEYIPSGEIVAKYQKGKVERKEN
;
A
#
# COMPACT_ATOMS: atom_id res chain seq x y z
N MET A 1 -2.58 14.90 8.41
CA MET A 1 -3.02 13.90 7.42
C MET A 1 -2.27 12.61 7.71
N GLY A 2 -2.93 11.46 7.61
CA GLY A 2 -2.28 10.17 7.80
C GLY A 2 -1.31 9.83 6.67
N GLN A 3 -0.47 8.82 6.89
CA GLN A 3 0.47 8.30 5.92
C GLN A 3 0.28 6.78 5.83
N VAL A 4 0.17 6.26 4.62
CA VAL A 4 0.09 4.82 4.36
C VAL A 4 1.44 4.35 3.85
N GLN A 5 1.93 3.25 4.41
CA GLN A 5 3.11 2.53 3.96
C GLN A 5 2.71 1.12 3.58
N GLY A 6 3.35 0.55 2.57
CA GLY A 6 3.02 -0.80 2.14
C GLY A 6 4.07 -1.49 1.30
N TYR A 7 3.87 -2.79 1.12
CA TYR A 7 4.70 -3.67 0.30
C TYR A 7 3.87 -4.82 -0.25
N VAL A 8 4.42 -5.51 -1.25
CA VAL A 8 3.82 -6.71 -1.85
C VAL A 8 4.71 -7.91 -1.56
N ASP A 9 4.20 -8.89 -0.83
CA ASP A 9 4.88 -10.10 -0.40
C ASP A 9 4.79 -11.21 -1.45
N LYS A 10 5.34 -10.94 -2.65
CA LYS A 10 5.34 -11.91 -3.75
C LYS A 10 6.73 -12.04 -4.36
N ASN A 11 7.26 -13.27 -4.35
CA ASN A 11 8.62 -13.59 -4.81
C ASN A 11 8.99 -13.07 -6.21
N ASN A 12 8.01 -12.93 -7.10
CA ASN A 12 8.22 -12.47 -8.49
C ASN A 12 7.66 -11.07 -8.77
N PHE A 13 7.18 -10.36 -7.74
CA PHE A 13 6.71 -8.99 -7.93
C PHE A 13 7.89 -8.02 -7.94
N ASN A 14 8.00 -7.26 -9.02
CA ASN A 14 8.96 -6.17 -9.12
C ASN A 14 8.22 -4.83 -9.13
N LEU A 15 8.39 -4.06 -8.05
CA LEU A 15 7.78 -2.74 -7.91
C LEU A 15 8.26 -1.77 -8.99
N ASP A 16 9.47 -1.97 -9.55
CA ASP A 16 10.02 -1.13 -10.63
C ASP A 16 9.11 -1.10 -11.85
N ASN A 17 8.42 -2.21 -12.17
CA ASN A 17 7.51 -2.31 -13.32
C ASN A 17 6.36 -1.28 -13.27
N ILE A 18 5.93 -0.91 -12.06
CA ILE A 18 4.83 0.04 -11.84
C ILE A 18 5.29 1.33 -11.14
N SER A 19 6.56 1.43 -10.76
CA SER A 19 7.12 2.54 -9.98
C SER A 19 6.90 3.92 -10.61
N GLY A 20 6.99 4.03 -11.95
CA GLY A 20 6.75 5.28 -12.66
C GLY A 20 5.30 5.76 -12.52
N ARG A 21 4.32 4.85 -12.62
CA ARG A 21 2.90 5.17 -12.42
C ARG A 21 2.61 5.53 -10.98
N LEU A 22 3.18 4.80 -10.03
CA LEU A 22 3.06 5.10 -8.60
C LEU A 22 3.62 6.50 -8.28
N LYS A 23 4.78 6.87 -8.81
CA LYS A 23 5.35 8.21 -8.62
C LYS A 23 4.44 9.32 -9.18
N THR A 24 3.81 9.11 -10.35
CA THR A 24 2.83 10.06 -10.91
C THR A 24 1.60 10.23 -10.00
N LEU A 25 1.23 9.18 -9.26
CA LEU A 25 0.17 9.23 -8.26
C LEU A 25 0.64 9.81 -6.91
N GLY A 26 1.89 10.24 -6.79
CA GLY A 26 2.43 10.85 -5.56
C GLY A 26 2.93 9.84 -4.53
N TYR A 27 3.23 8.60 -4.92
CA TYR A 27 3.90 7.63 -4.04
C TYR A 27 5.41 7.89 -4.02
N GLU A 28 5.98 7.79 -2.82
CA GLU A 28 7.41 7.62 -2.62
C GLU A 28 7.77 6.14 -2.65
N ILE A 29 8.80 5.76 -3.39
CA ILE A 29 9.26 4.37 -3.51
C ILE A 29 10.58 4.20 -2.77
N LYS A 30 10.66 3.23 -1.86
CA LYS A 30 11.84 2.91 -1.04
C LYS A 30 12.11 1.40 -1.09
N GLY A 31 12.90 0.98 -2.08
CA GLY A 31 13.11 -0.44 -2.36
C GLY A 31 11.80 -1.10 -2.81
N GLN A 32 11.39 -2.18 -2.15
CA GLN A 32 10.10 -2.87 -2.39
C GLN A 32 8.93 -2.26 -1.60
N ASN A 33 9.18 -1.19 -0.83
CA ASN A 33 8.14 -0.49 -0.09
C ASN A 33 7.69 0.76 -0.86
N PHE A 34 6.44 1.15 -0.65
CA PHE A 34 5.88 2.41 -1.14
C PHE A 34 5.16 3.16 -0.02
N ILE A 35 5.16 4.47 -0.11
CA ILE A 35 4.62 5.37 0.91
C ILE A 35 3.77 6.44 0.22
N LYS A 36 2.61 6.76 0.78
CA LYS A 36 1.76 7.86 0.31
C LYS A 36 0.99 8.51 1.45
N ASN A 37 0.82 9.83 1.39
CA ASN A 37 -0.06 10.54 2.33
C ASN A 37 -1.53 10.27 1.97
N GLY A 38 -2.34 9.91 2.98
CA GLY A 38 -3.75 9.59 2.77
C GLY A 38 -4.28 8.56 3.77
N GLN A 39 -5.43 7.99 3.43
CA GLN A 39 -6.06 6.89 4.15
C GLN A 39 -5.87 5.58 3.39
N ILE A 40 -5.89 4.46 4.12
CA ILE A 40 -5.67 3.13 3.55
C ILE A 40 -6.68 2.79 2.44
N GLU A 41 -7.94 3.22 2.55
CA GLU A 41 -8.96 2.97 1.52
C GLU A 41 -8.67 3.71 0.21
N SER A 42 -8.23 4.97 0.29
CA SER A 42 -7.85 5.73 -0.91
C SER A 42 -6.67 5.07 -1.60
N VAL A 43 -5.69 4.64 -0.82
CA VAL A 43 -4.48 3.97 -1.31
C VAL A 43 -4.82 2.61 -1.93
N LEU A 44 -5.72 1.82 -1.34
CA LEU A 44 -6.21 0.58 -1.92
C LEU A 44 -6.87 0.80 -3.29
N ASN A 45 -7.78 1.77 -3.40
CA ASN A 45 -8.48 2.05 -4.66
C ASN A 45 -7.52 2.43 -5.80
N GLU A 46 -6.39 3.06 -5.48
CA GLU A 46 -5.37 3.42 -6.45
C GLU A 46 -4.40 2.26 -6.78
N LEU A 47 -3.96 1.51 -5.76
CA LEU A 47 -2.93 0.47 -5.90
C LEU A 47 -3.45 -0.83 -6.50
N VAL A 48 -4.63 -1.29 -6.07
CA VAL A 48 -5.20 -2.58 -6.46
C VAL A 48 -5.11 -2.80 -7.97
N PRO A 49 -5.63 -1.91 -8.85
CA PRO A 49 -5.57 -2.14 -10.29
C PRO A 49 -4.12 -2.25 -10.82
N LEU A 50 -3.21 -1.43 -10.30
CA LEU A 50 -1.80 -1.43 -10.75
C LEU A 50 -1.07 -2.71 -10.36
N VAL A 51 -1.38 -3.25 -9.18
CA VAL A 51 -0.76 -4.45 -8.64
C VAL A 51 -1.36 -5.70 -9.29
N GLU A 52 -2.68 -5.76 -9.49
CA GLU A 52 -3.35 -6.88 -10.19
C GLU A 52 -2.95 -7.00 -11.65
N GLU A 53 -2.68 -5.89 -12.34
CA GLU A 53 -2.14 -5.90 -13.71
C GLU A 53 -0.80 -6.67 -13.83
N GLN A 54 -0.06 -6.81 -12.73
CA GLN A 54 1.18 -7.60 -12.66
C GLN A 54 0.93 -9.08 -12.29
N GLY A 55 -0.33 -9.52 -12.23
CA GLY A 55 -0.71 -10.87 -11.82
C GLY A 55 -0.53 -11.14 -10.32
N VAL A 56 -0.50 -10.09 -9.50
CA VAL A 56 -0.44 -10.19 -8.04
C VAL A 56 -1.84 -10.38 -7.47
N ASN A 57 -1.99 -11.27 -6.49
CA ASN A 57 -3.24 -11.41 -5.77
C ASN A 57 -3.22 -10.43 -4.59
N VAL A 58 -3.78 -9.24 -4.77
CA VAL A 58 -3.74 -8.19 -3.74
C VAL A 58 -4.37 -8.64 -2.42
N PHE A 59 -5.35 -9.54 -2.48
CA PHE A 59 -5.97 -10.08 -1.29
C PHE A 59 -5.02 -10.91 -0.44
N GLU A 60 -4.00 -11.54 -1.03
CA GLU A 60 -3.05 -12.39 -0.29
C GLU A 60 -1.70 -11.72 -0.12
N ASP A 61 -1.23 -11.02 -1.15
CA ASP A 61 0.14 -10.56 -1.28
C ASP A 61 0.33 -9.10 -0.82
N LEU A 62 -0.72 -8.27 -0.74
CA LEU A 62 -0.57 -6.85 -0.36
C LEU A 62 -0.65 -6.65 1.16
N TYR A 63 0.31 -5.88 1.66
CA TYR A 63 0.34 -5.39 3.03
C TYR A 63 0.36 -3.86 3.05
N LEU A 64 -0.55 -3.25 3.82
CA LEU A 64 -0.52 -1.80 4.07
C LEU A 64 -0.71 -1.49 5.56
N GLU A 65 -0.13 -0.39 6.01
CA GLU A 65 -0.33 0.21 7.33
C GLU A 65 -0.58 1.71 7.19
N GLU A 66 -1.61 2.20 7.87
CA GLU A 66 -1.91 3.63 8.00
C GLU A 66 -1.41 4.14 9.35
N TYR A 67 -0.63 5.21 9.29
CA TYR A 67 -0.03 5.90 10.40
C TYR A 67 -0.66 7.28 10.57
N ILE A 68 -0.97 7.67 11.81
CA ILE A 68 -1.26 9.07 12.14
C ILE A 68 0.04 9.87 12.34
N PRO A 69 0.01 11.21 12.37
CA PRO A 69 1.21 12.02 12.50
C PRO A 69 2.07 11.75 13.74
N SER A 70 1.52 11.15 14.80
CA SER A 70 2.29 10.71 15.98
C SER A 70 3.16 9.47 15.71
N GLY A 71 3.01 8.82 14.55
CA GLY A 71 3.69 7.58 14.19
C GLY A 71 2.96 6.31 14.66
N GLU A 72 1.75 6.45 15.21
CA GLU A 72 0.94 5.31 15.64
C GLU A 72 0.17 4.70 14.46
N ILE A 73 0.10 3.37 14.41
CA ILE A 73 -0.71 2.65 13.42
C ILE A 73 -2.18 2.71 13.83
N VAL A 74 -3.03 3.22 12.94
CA VAL A 74 -4.48 3.32 13.13
C VAL A 74 -5.28 2.36 12.25
N ALA A 75 -4.71 1.91 11.14
CA ALA A 75 -5.33 0.89 10.29
C ALA A 75 -4.27 0.01 9.64
N LYS A 76 -4.67 -1.21 9.28
CA LYS A 76 -3.82 -2.17 8.59
C LYS A 76 -4.65 -2.93 7.56
N TYR A 77 -4.10 -3.13 6.37
CA TYR A 77 -4.67 -4.00 5.35
C TYR A 77 -3.80 -5.24 5.23
N GLN A 78 -4.41 -6.40 5.44
CA GLN A 78 -3.76 -7.69 5.24
C GLN A 78 -4.83 -8.74 4.94
N LYS A 79 -4.53 -9.69 4.05
CA LYS A 79 -5.42 -10.82 3.75
C LYS A 79 -6.83 -10.38 3.32
N GLY A 80 -6.92 -9.31 2.53
CA GLY A 80 -8.20 -8.79 2.01
C GLY A 80 -9.05 -8.02 3.00
N LYS A 81 -8.52 -7.69 4.19
CA LYS A 81 -9.28 -7.02 5.26
C LYS A 81 -8.56 -5.77 5.74
N VAL A 82 -9.34 -4.71 5.97
CA VAL A 82 -8.88 -3.52 6.70
C VAL A 82 -9.26 -3.69 8.16
N GLU A 83 -8.26 -3.79 9.03
CA GLU A 83 -8.40 -3.79 10.48
C GLU A 83 -8.09 -2.39 11.00
N ARG A 84 -9.05 -1.76 11.68
CA ARG A 84 -8.86 -0.46 12.32
C ARG A 84 -8.63 -0.65 13.82
N LYS A 85 -7.66 0.07 14.36
CA LYS A 85 -7.54 0.22 15.81
C LYS A 85 -8.46 1.34 16.22
N GLU A 86 -9.64 0.99 16.73
CA GLU A 86 -10.46 1.95 17.47
C GLU A 86 -9.70 2.32 18.73
N ASN A 87 -9.45 3.63 18.90
CA ASN A 87 -8.98 4.22 20.15
C ASN A 87 -10.18 4.59 21.03
#